data_AF-A0A9E7I3W5-F1
#
_entry.id   AF-A0A9E7I3W5-F1
#
_cell.length_a   1.000
_cell.length_b   1.000
_cell.length_c   1.000
_cell.angle_alpha   90.00
_cell.angle_beta   90.00
_cell.angle_gamma   90.00
#
_symmetry.space_group_name_H-M   'P 1'
#
loop_
_entity.id
_entity.type
_entity.pdbx_description
1 polymer ?
#
loop_
_entity_poly.entity_id
_entity_poly.type
_entity_poly.pdbx_seq_one_letter_code
_entity_poly.pdbx_strand_id
1 'polypeptide(L)'
;MGRVFIPHSHRLLLPSPSPLHRSSNASTIPRRSRFSPPAHRQIRSELSLSCGSHLIPHPAKVDKGGEDAFFVTNHNGGVLAVADGVSGWAEQSIDPALFPQELMANASGLVVDEEVSYDPQALMRKAHAATSSVGSATVIIAMLEKDGTLKVATVGDCGLRLIRRGQVVFATSPQEHYFDCPYQLSSEKIGQTYQDAMVCTVELMEGDIVVMGSDGLFDNVFDHEIISSVSGSPEVAEADTSQFSK
;
A
#
# COMPACT_ATOMS: atom_id res chain seq x y z
N MET A 1 6.93 -25.26 0.72
CA MET A 1 6.50 -26.15 1.83
C MET A 1 7.31 -25.79 3.06
N GLY A 2 6.65 -25.23 4.08
CA GLY A 2 7.25 -24.88 5.37
C GLY A 2 6.15 -24.34 6.28
N ARG A 3 5.79 -25.11 7.32
CA ARG A 3 4.75 -24.80 8.33
C ARG A 3 5.41 -24.22 9.57
N VAL A 4 4.79 -23.21 10.19
CA VAL A 4 5.09 -22.80 11.56
C VAL A 4 3.78 -22.54 12.32
N PHE A 5 3.70 -23.12 13.52
CA PHE A 5 2.57 -23.12 14.45
C PHE A 5 2.57 -21.87 15.35
N ILE A 6 1.38 -21.43 15.77
CA ILE A 6 1.14 -20.38 16.77
C ILE A 6 0.85 -21.04 18.14
N PRO A 7 1.42 -20.58 19.27
CA PRO A 7 0.98 -21.03 20.58
C PRO A 7 -0.16 -20.16 21.13
N HIS A 8 -1.20 -20.84 21.64
CA HIS A 8 -2.28 -20.25 22.44
C HIS A 8 -1.77 -19.82 23.82
N SER A 9 -2.22 -18.66 24.30
CA SER A 9 -2.07 -18.24 25.70
C SER A 9 -3.43 -18.17 26.40
N HIS A 10 -3.46 -18.86 27.54
CA HIS A 10 -4.62 -19.13 28.38
C HIS A 10 -5.17 -17.88 29.07
N ARG A 11 -6.52 -17.81 29.15
CA ARG A 11 -7.27 -16.83 29.95
C ARG A 11 -7.22 -17.22 31.42
N LEU A 12 -6.65 -16.38 32.27
CA LEU A 12 -6.77 -16.48 33.74
C LEU A 12 -7.94 -15.62 34.22
N LEU A 13 -8.90 -16.25 34.90
CA LEU A 13 -10.04 -15.64 35.58
C LEU A 13 -9.59 -15.12 36.95
N LEU A 14 -9.89 -13.86 37.28
CA LEU A 14 -9.75 -13.33 38.64
C LEU A 14 -11.14 -13.15 39.28
N PRO A 15 -11.26 -13.28 40.62
CA PRO A 15 -12.53 -13.37 41.31
C PRO A 15 -13.11 -12.01 41.72
N SER A 16 -14.44 -11.95 41.79
CA SER A 16 -15.24 -10.84 42.32
C SER A 16 -15.21 -10.76 43.87
N PRO A 17 -15.19 -9.57 44.49
CA PRO A 17 -15.48 -9.42 45.91
C PRO A 17 -16.95 -9.08 46.21
N SER A 18 -17.45 -9.70 47.28
CA SER A 18 -18.78 -9.56 47.89
C SER A 18 -18.93 -8.28 48.74
N PRO A 19 -20.17 -7.86 49.11
CA PRO A 19 -20.43 -6.54 49.69
C PRO A 19 -20.40 -6.51 51.22
N LEU A 20 -20.00 -5.36 51.79
CA LEU A 20 -20.16 -5.04 53.22
C LEU A 20 -20.92 -3.71 53.41
N HIS A 21 -21.61 -3.63 54.54
CA HIS A 21 -22.78 -2.80 54.80
C HIS A 21 -22.44 -1.56 55.68
N ARG A 22 -22.90 -0.37 55.25
CA ARG A 22 -23.51 0.80 55.95
C ARG A 22 -22.90 1.41 57.24
N SER A 23 -22.61 2.73 57.21
CA SER A 23 -23.29 3.78 58.02
C SER A 23 -22.95 5.25 57.64
N SER A 24 -24.01 6.04 57.47
CA SER A 24 -24.25 7.50 57.57
C SER A 24 -23.14 8.52 57.90
N ASN A 25 -23.01 9.60 57.09
CA ASN A 25 -23.53 10.96 57.39
C ASN A 25 -23.24 11.97 56.26
N ALA A 26 -23.99 13.08 56.28
CA ALA A 26 -24.26 14.04 55.19
C ALA A 26 -23.07 14.86 54.64
N SER A 27 -23.09 15.17 53.33
CA SER A 27 -23.08 16.54 52.76
C SER A 27 -22.69 16.55 51.27
N THR A 28 -23.38 17.43 50.51
CA THR A 28 -23.01 18.00 49.20
C THR A 28 -23.07 17.06 47.96
N ILE A 29 -24.03 17.33 47.07
CA ILE A 29 -24.17 16.68 45.75
C ILE A 29 -23.33 17.43 44.70
N PRO A 30 -22.31 16.81 44.08
CA PRO A 30 -21.83 17.23 42.77
C PRO A 30 -22.47 16.35 41.68
N ARG A 31 -22.84 16.99 40.56
CA ARG A 31 -23.34 16.33 39.35
C ARG A 31 -22.40 15.20 38.91
N ARG A 32 -22.91 13.96 38.85
CA ARG A 32 -22.25 12.83 38.19
C ARG A 32 -21.95 13.19 36.74
N SER A 33 -20.68 13.46 36.42
CA SER A 33 -20.22 13.28 35.04
C SER A 33 -20.35 11.79 34.73
N ARG A 34 -21.06 11.48 33.63
CA ARG A 34 -21.10 10.13 33.10
C ARG A 34 -19.70 9.84 32.58
N PHE A 35 -18.94 9.05 33.31
CA PHE A 35 -17.76 8.41 32.76
C PHE A 35 -18.24 7.45 31.67
N SER A 36 -18.10 7.88 30.43
CA SER A 36 -18.15 6.98 29.28
C SER A 36 -17.03 5.96 29.47
N PRO A 37 -17.29 4.64 29.37
CA PRO A 37 -16.20 3.67 29.32
C PRO A 37 -15.30 4.05 28.14
N PRO A 38 -13.96 3.91 28.26
CA PRO A 38 -13.08 4.11 27.12
C PRO A 38 -13.57 3.20 26.00
N ALA A 39 -13.72 3.77 24.80
CA ALA A 39 -14.07 3.02 23.62
C ALA A 39 -13.16 1.80 23.54
N HIS A 40 -13.75 0.60 23.54
CA HIS A 40 -13.01 -0.64 23.34
C HIS A 40 -12.27 -0.49 22.01
N ARG A 41 -10.97 -0.16 22.07
CA ARG A 41 -10.09 -0.13 20.91
C ARG A 41 -10.01 -1.58 20.48
N GLN A 42 -10.85 -1.95 19.52
CA GLN A 42 -10.89 -3.28 18.96
C GLN A 42 -9.50 -3.51 18.39
N ILE A 43 -8.73 -4.43 19.00
CA ILE A 43 -7.40 -4.78 18.54
C ILE A 43 -7.62 -5.47 17.20
N ARG A 44 -7.48 -4.71 16.10
CA ARG A 44 -7.41 -5.29 14.76
C ARG A 44 -6.17 -6.17 14.70
N SER A 45 -6.29 -7.34 14.09
CA SER A 45 -5.12 -8.12 13.69
C SER A 45 -4.24 -7.27 12.78
N GLU A 46 -2.93 -7.28 13.02
CA GLU A 46 -1.97 -6.57 12.18
C GLU A 46 -2.04 -7.15 10.76
N LEU A 47 -2.39 -6.32 9.77
CA LEU A 47 -2.46 -6.73 8.38
C LEU A 47 -1.07 -6.69 7.75
N SER A 48 -0.84 -7.58 6.78
CA SER A 48 0.35 -7.54 5.93
C SER A 48 0.00 -7.87 4.49
N LEU A 49 0.74 -7.31 3.55
CA LEU A 49 0.60 -7.58 2.12
C LEU A 49 1.35 -8.86 1.76
N SER A 50 0.67 -9.74 1.01
CA SER A 50 1.31 -10.83 0.28
C SER A 50 1.40 -10.43 -1.19
N CYS A 51 2.62 -10.18 -1.66
CA CYS A 51 2.83 -9.49 -2.93
C CYS A 51 3.32 -10.45 -4.02
N GLY A 52 2.73 -10.34 -5.22
CA GLY A 52 3.28 -10.83 -6.48
C GLY A 52 3.58 -9.64 -7.40
N SER A 53 4.52 -9.79 -8.32
CA SER A 53 4.85 -8.77 -9.32
C SER A 53 5.22 -9.41 -10.64
N HIS A 54 4.92 -8.71 -11.73
CA HIS A 54 5.26 -9.11 -13.08
C HIS A 54 5.45 -7.88 -13.94
N LEU A 55 6.43 -7.90 -14.85
CA LEU A 55 6.75 -6.80 -15.75
C LEU A 55 6.89 -7.34 -17.16
N ILE A 56 6.12 -6.77 -18.08
CA ILE A 56 6.12 -7.13 -19.50
C ILE A 56 6.49 -5.85 -20.27
N PRO A 57 7.74 -5.73 -20.75
CA PRO A 57 8.18 -4.54 -21.48
C PRO A 57 7.39 -4.35 -22.76
N HIS A 58 7.30 -3.10 -23.24
CA HIS A 58 6.87 -2.83 -24.61
C HIS A 58 7.71 -3.68 -25.60
N PRO A 59 7.12 -4.30 -26.64
CA PRO A 59 7.84 -5.25 -27.52
C PRO A 59 9.13 -4.69 -28.14
N ALA A 60 9.12 -3.40 -28.49
CA ALA A 60 10.30 -2.71 -29.05
C ALA A 60 11.43 -2.45 -28.03
N LYS A 61 11.18 -2.66 -26.74
CA LYS A 61 12.07 -2.34 -25.61
C LYS A 61 12.45 -3.57 -24.79
N VAL A 62 12.01 -4.77 -25.19
CA VAL A 62 12.23 -6.02 -24.45
C VAL A 62 13.71 -6.33 -24.22
N ASP A 63 14.57 -6.04 -25.21
CA ASP A 63 16.01 -6.27 -25.12
C ASP A 63 16.70 -5.41 -24.07
N LYS A 64 16.06 -4.31 -23.65
CA LYS A 64 16.51 -3.41 -22.58
C LYS A 64 15.79 -3.61 -21.25
N GLY A 65 14.74 -4.43 -21.22
CA GLY A 65 13.93 -4.68 -20.03
C GLY A 65 12.80 -3.68 -19.79
N GLY A 66 12.51 -2.77 -20.72
CA GLY A 66 11.50 -1.72 -20.55
C GLY A 66 11.99 -0.48 -19.82
N GLU A 67 11.07 0.42 -19.50
CA GLU A 67 11.35 1.71 -18.86
C GLU A 67 10.68 1.83 -17.48
N ASP A 68 9.70 0.98 -17.18
CA ASP A 68 9.12 0.81 -15.85
C ASP A 68 10.14 0.21 -14.86
N ALA A 69 10.03 0.63 -13.61
CA ALA A 69 10.70 0.03 -12.47
C ALA A 69 9.72 -0.13 -11.30
N PHE A 70 9.97 -1.09 -10.42
CA PHE A 70 9.16 -1.29 -9.23
C PHE A 70 9.98 -1.90 -8.10
N PHE A 71 9.48 -1.82 -6.87
CA PHE A 71 9.93 -2.68 -5.79
C PHE A 71 8.77 -3.08 -4.88
N VAL A 72 8.94 -4.23 -4.22
CA VAL A 72 8.01 -4.73 -3.19
C VAL A 72 8.81 -5.19 -1.98
N THR A 73 8.33 -4.87 -0.78
CA THR A 73 8.97 -5.32 0.48
C THR A 73 7.92 -5.53 1.56
N ASN A 74 8.19 -6.43 2.50
CA ASN A 74 7.31 -6.70 3.64
C ASN A 74 7.61 -5.79 4.85
N HIS A 75 8.44 -4.77 4.67
CA HIS A 75 8.74 -3.81 5.73
C HIS A 75 7.45 -3.18 6.26
N ASN A 76 7.29 -3.19 7.59
CA ASN A 76 6.18 -2.54 8.29
C ASN A 76 4.76 -2.94 7.82
N GLY A 77 4.58 -4.17 7.32
CA GLY A 77 3.29 -4.65 6.82
C GLY A 77 3.20 -4.66 5.30
N GLY A 78 4.03 -3.88 4.61
CA GLY A 78 4.17 -3.96 3.17
C GLY A 78 4.34 -2.60 2.51
N VAL A 79 5.26 -2.52 1.56
CA VAL A 79 5.44 -1.38 0.67
C VAL A 79 5.45 -1.87 -0.77
N LEU A 80 4.65 -1.22 -1.61
CA LEU A 80 4.62 -1.39 -3.04
C LEU A 80 5.02 -0.05 -3.66
N ALA A 81 5.87 -0.05 -4.68
CA ALA A 81 6.12 1.14 -5.47
C ALA A 81 6.32 0.78 -6.95
N VAL A 82 5.81 1.64 -7.83
CA VAL A 82 6.00 1.57 -9.28
C VAL A 82 6.40 2.96 -9.76
N ALA A 83 7.34 3.01 -10.70
CA ALA A 83 7.68 4.21 -11.44
C ALA A 83 7.75 3.89 -12.94
N ASP A 84 7.18 4.76 -13.76
CA ASP A 84 7.16 4.62 -15.22
C ASP A 84 8.02 5.71 -15.88
N GLY A 85 9.05 5.28 -16.60
CA GLY A 85 10.00 6.17 -17.28
C GLY A 85 9.40 6.84 -18.51
N VAL A 86 9.49 8.16 -18.57
CA VAL A 86 8.92 8.94 -19.69
C VAL A 86 9.72 8.69 -20.97
N SER A 87 9.12 8.02 -21.95
CA SER A 87 9.83 7.57 -23.16
C SER A 87 10.48 8.67 -24.00
N GLY A 88 9.99 9.91 -23.92
CA GLY A 88 10.50 11.05 -24.69
C GLY A 88 11.99 11.36 -24.47
N TRP A 89 12.57 10.94 -23.34
CA TRP A 89 14.01 11.11 -23.08
C TRP A 89 14.91 10.41 -24.09
N ALA A 90 14.43 9.35 -24.74
CA ALA A 90 15.18 8.65 -25.79
C ALA A 90 15.52 9.55 -26.98
N GLU A 91 14.69 10.56 -27.29
CA GLU A 91 14.94 11.54 -28.36
C GLU A 91 16.17 12.41 -28.07
N GLN A 92 16.51 12.58 -26.79
CA GLN A 92 17.69 13.29 -26.32
C GLN A 92 18.88 12.36 -26.08
N SER A 93 18.82 11.11 -26.56
CA SER A 93 19.83 10.07 -26.31
C SER A 93 20.06 9.75 -24.82
N ILE A 94 19.03 9.98 -23.99
CA ILE A 94 19.01 9.62 -22.58
C ILE A 94 18.19 8.34 -22.44
N ASP A 95 18.71 7.37 -21.69
CA ASP A 95 18.03 6.10 -21.46
C ASP A 95 16.86 6.29 -20.46
N PRO A 96 15.58 6.17 -20.90
CA PRO A 96 14.44 6.48 -20.03
C PRO A 96 14.28 5.52 -18.85
N ALA A 97 14.96 4.38 -18.86
CA ALA A 97 14.90 3.40 -17.78
C ALA A 97 15.75 3.80 -16.55
N LEU A 98 16.76 4.67 -16.71
CA LEU A 98 17.73 4.95 -15.63
C LEU A 98 17.11 5.71 -14.45
N PHE A 99 16.34 6.75 -14.73
CA PHE A 99 15.67 7.55 -13.69
C PHE A 99 14.71 6.72 -12.82
N PRO A 100 13.71 5.99 -13.38
CA PRO A 100 12.81 5.18 -12.56
C PRO A 100 13.53 4.04 -11.83
N GLN A 101 14.53 3.40 -12.44
CA GLN A 101 15.32 2.34 -11.78
C GLN A 101 16.07 2.87 -10.56
N GLU A 102 16.78 4.00 -10.69
CA GLU A 102 17.49 4.62 -9.57
C GLU A 102 16.51 5.14 -8.51
N LEU A 103 15.39 5.74 -8.92
CA LEU A 103 14.34 6.21 -8.00
C LEU A 103 13.80 5.06 -7.14
N MET A 104 13.47 3.91 -7.76
CA MET A 104 12.99 2.73 -7.03
C MET A 104 14.07 2.10 -6.15
N ALA A 105 15.32 2.07 -6.60
CA ALA A 105 16.44 1.57 -5.79
C ALA A 105 16.66 2.45 -4.54
N ASN A 106 16.65 3.77 -4.71
CA ASN A 106 16.75 4.73 -3.62
C ASN A 106 15.58 4.59 -2.64
N ALA A 107 14.35 4.55 -3.15
CA ALA A 107 13.15 4.36 -2.33
C ALA A 107 13.23 3.05 -1.54
N SER A 108 13.59 1.93 -2.19
CA SER A 108 13.75 0.64 -1.51
C SER A 108 14.83 0.67 -0.42
N GLY A 109 15.93 1.42 -0.61
CA GLY A 109 16.97 1.56 0.40
C GLY A 109 16.57 2.45 1.58
N LEU A 110 15.65 3.39 1.35
CA LEU A 110 15.20 4.39 2.32
C LEU A 110 13.97 3.96 3.14
N VAL A 111 13.28 2.87 2.78
CA VAL A 111 12.08 2.41 3.51
C VAL A 111 12.30 2.16 5.00
N VAL A 112 13.53 1.89 5.42
CA VAL A 112 13.92 1.64 6.83
C VAL A 112 14.21 2.92 7.62
N ASP A 113 14.24 4.07 6.97
CA ASP A 113 14.48 5.37 7.59
C ASP A 113 13.25 5.78 8.43
N GLU A 114 13.46 6.07 9.71
CA GLU A 114 12.36 6.40 10.62
C GLU A 114 11.61 7.67 10.20
N GLU A 115 12.25 8.61 9.49
CA GLU A 115 11.61 9.84 9.03
C GLU A 115 10.60 9.61 7.89
N VAL A 116 10.62 8.45 7.23
CA VAL A 116 9.66 8.10 6.16
C VAL A 116 8.66 7.03 6.60
N SER A 117 8.70 6.62 7.86
CA SER A 117 7.88 5.54 8.41
C SER A 117 6.38 5.82 8.17
N TYR A 118 5.75 4.98 7.35
CA TYR A 118 4.36 5.12 6.91
C TYR A 118 4.02 6.48 6.27
N ASP A 119 5.00 7.12 5.63
CA ASP A 119 4.80 8.36 4.87
C ASP A 119 5.34 8.18 3.44
N PRO A 120 4.46 7.76 2.49
CA PRO A 120 4.87 7.54 1.11
C PRO A 120 5.31 8.83 0.41
N GLN A 121 4.79 10.00 0.81
CA GLN A 121 5.21 11.28 0.25
C GLN A 121 6.62 11.67 0.73
N ALA A 122 6.93 11.43 2.02
CA ALA A 122 8.28 11.62 2.54
C ALA A 122 9.29 10.65 1.90
N LEU A 123 8.91 9.39 1.68
CA LEU A 123 9.73 8.41 0.97
C LEU A 123 10.00 8.87 -0.47
N MET A 124 8.95 9.27 -1.20
CA MET A 124 9.05 9.82 -2.55
C MET A 124 10.00 11.01 -2.61
N ARG A 125 9.86 11.96 -1.68
CA ARG A 125 10.74 13.14 -1.57
C ARG A 125 12.20 12.76 -1.39
N LYS A 126 12.51 11.85 -0.45
CA LYS A 126 13.90 11.44 -0.18
C LYS A 126 14.49 10.66 -1.35
N ALA A 127 13.72 9.75 -1.94
CA ALA A 127 14.15 8.96 -3.08
C ALA A 127 14.45 9.85 -4.30
N HIS A 128 13.57 10.81 -4.60
CA HIS A 128 13.77 11.75 -5.70
C HIS A 128 15.00 12.64 -5.46
N ALA A 129 15.18 13.16 -4.25
CA ALA A 129 16.35 13.96 -3.89
C ALA A 129 17.68 13.17 -3.97
N ALA A 130 17.64 11.85 -3.80
CA ALA A 130 18.80 10.97 -3.91
C ALA A 130 19.06 10.49 -5.37
N THR A 131 18.13 10.75 -6.30
CA THR A 131 18.23 10.29 -7.69
C THR A 131 19.03 11.27 -8.52
N SER A 132 20.04 10.76 -9.22
CA SER A 132 21.02 11.54 -9.98
C SER A 132 20.97 11.32 -11.50
N SER A 133 20.35 10.22 -11.93
CA SER A 133 20.12 9.90 -13.34
C SER A 133 19.30 11.01 -14.00
N VAL A 134 19.66 11.33 -15.24
CA VAL A 134 18.87 12.24 -16.06
C VAL A 134 17.67 11.48 -16.60
N GLY A 135 16.50 12.10 -16.52
CA GLY A 135 15.22 11.50 -16.89
C GLY A 135 14.07 12.08 -16.08
N SER A 136 12.90 11.46 -16.25
CA SER A 136 11.71 11.69 -15.45
C SER A 136 10.85 10.44 -15.43
N ALA A 137 9.97 10.35 -14.43
CA ALA A 137 9.04 9.25 -14.29
C ALA A 137 7.74 9.67 -13.60
N THR A 138 6.64 8.99 -13.94
CA THR A 138 5.46 8.92 -13.07
C THR A 138 5.76 7.95 -11.93
N VAL A 139 5.11 8.09 -10.78
CA VAL A 139 5.43 7.28 -9.61
C VAL A 139 4.21 7.10 -8.71
N ILE A 140 4.03 5.89 -8.19
CA ILE A 140 3.08 5.59 -7.11
C ILE A 140 3.78 4.77 -6.02
N ILE A 141 3.56 5.15 -4.76
CA ILE A 141 4.06 4.43 -3.58
C ILE A 141 2.88 4.17 -2.65
N ALA A 142 2.69 2.92 -2.27
CA ALA A 142 1.70 2.49 -1.29
C ALA A 142 2.37 1.82 -0.08
N MET A 143 2.05 2.27 1.13
CA MET A 143 2.60 1.78 2.40
C MET A 143 1.46 1.36 3.33
N LEU A 144 1.46 0.10 3.78
CA LEU A 144 0.46 -0.42 4.71
C LEU A 144 0.88 -0.12 6.16
N GLU A 145 -0.01 0.49 6.93
CA GLU A 145 0.14 0.66 8.38
C GLU A 145 -0.32 -0.55 9.18
N LYS A 146 0.18 -0.65 10.42
CA LYS A 146 -0.18 -1.72 11.36
C LYS A 146 -1.67 -1.77 11.71
N ASP A 147 -2.38 -0.64 11.60
CA ASP A 147 -3.81 -0.56 11.89
C ASP A 147 -4.71 -0.94 10.69
N GLY A 148 -4.08 -1.27 9.55
CA GLY A 148 -4.75 -1.64 8.31
C GLY A 148 -4.92 -0.48 7.33
N THR A 149 -4.43 0.72 7.64
CA THR A 149 -4.49 1.87 6.73
C THR A 149 -3.45 1.73 5.61
N LEU A 150 -3.88 1.67 4.35
CA LEU A 150 -2.99 1.82 3.21
C LEU A 150 -2.86 3.30 2.86
N LYS A 151 -1.66 3.86 3.01
CA LYS A 151 -1.33 5.21 2.57
C LYS A 151 -0.71 5.18 1.19
N VAL A 152 -1.16 6.06 0.30
CA VAL A 152 -0.69 6.13 -1.08
C VAL A 152 -0.25 7.56 -1.39
N ALA A 153 0.89 7.71 -2.05
CA ALA A 153 1.30 8.94 -2.71
C ALA A 153 1.58 8.65 -4.19
N THR A 154 1.01 9.43 -5.10
CA THR A 154 1.24 9.30 -6.55
C THR A 154 1.54 10.65 -7.19
N VAL A 155 2.38 10.65 -8.22
CA VAL A 155 2.64 11.75 -9.15
C VAL A 155 2.53 11.16 -10.56
N GLY A 156 1.53 11.59 -11.32
CA GLY A 156 1.27 11.12 -12.68
C GLY A 156 0.10 10.16 -12.76
N ASP A 157 0.19 9.17 -13.63
CA ASP A 157 -0.89 8.28 -14.07
C ASP A 157 -0.69 6.79 -13.70
N CYS A 158 0.42 6.45 -13.03
CA CYS A 158 0.51 5.20 -12.29
C CYS A 158 -0.71 5.03 -11.36
N GLY A 159 -1.28 3.83 -11.35
CA GLY A 159 -2.60 3.57 -10.79
C GLY A 159 -2.63 2.51 -9.69
N LEU A 160 -3.67 2.60 -8.86
CA LEU A 160 -4.04 1.57 -7.88
C LEU A 160 -5.54 1.29 -7.96
N ARG A 161 -5.91 0.02 -7.83
CA ARG A 161 -7.28 -0.47 -7.61
C ARG A 161 -7.31 -1.30 -6.33
N LEU A 162 -8.28 -1.03 -5.47
CA LEU A 162 -8.62 -1.88 -4.34
C LEU A 162 -9.85 -2.70 -4.70
N ILE A 163 -9.69 -4.01 -4.74
CA ILE A 163 -10.77 -4.95 -5.02
C ILE A 163 -11.18 -5.64 -3.73
N ARG A 164 -12.47 -5.53 -3.40
CA ARG A 164 -13.08 -6.17 -2.22
C ARG A 164 -14.32 -6.92 -2.67
N ARG A 165 -14.34 -8.24 -2.42
CA ARG A 165 -15.47 -9.13 -2.77
C ARG A 165 -15.89 -9.00 -4.24
N GLY A 166 -14.89 -8.98 -5.14
CA GLY A 166 -15.12 -8.92 -6.59
C GLY A 166 -15.57 -7.57 -7.13
N GLN A 167 -15.37 -6.48 -6.38
CA GLN A 167 -15.70 -5.11 -6.82
C GLN A 167 -14.53 -4.17 -6.55
N VAL A 168 -14.26 -3.27 -7.48
CA VAL A 168 -13.36 -2.13 -7.24
C VAL A 168 -14.06 -1.17 -6.28
N VAL A 169 -13.55 -1.08 -5.05
CA VAL A 169 -14.09 -0.20 -3.99
C VAL A 169 -13.29 1.10 -3.85
N PHE A 170 -12.09 1.16 -4.43
CA PHE A 170 -11.29 2.36 -4.52
C PHE A 170 -10.40 2.31 -5.77
N ALA A 171 -10.19 3.46 -6.40
CA ALA A 171 -9.30 3.66 -7.52
C ALA A 171 -8.61 5.03 -7.40
N THR A 172 -7.32 5.10 -7.71
CA THR A 172 -6.65 6.40 -7.87
C THR A 172 -7.07 7.06 -9.18
N SER A 173 -7.06 8.39 -9.21
CA SER A 173 -7.24 9.18 -10.43
C SER A 173 -5.88 9.60 -10.99
N PRO A 174 -5.66 9.54 -12.31
CA PRO A 174 -4.43 10.02 -12.94
C PRO A 174 -4.29 11.55 -12.80
N GLN A 175 -3.05 12.03 -12.79
CA GLN A 175 -2.69 13.45 -12.77
C GLN A 175 -1.96 13.81 -14.07
N GLU A 176 -2.56 14.69 -14.86
CA GLU A 176 -2.09 15.08 -16.19
C GLU A 176 -2.18 16.58 -16.39
N HIS A 177 -1.27 17.13 -17.22
CA HIS A 177 -1.37 18.52 -17.72
C HIS A 177 -2.42 18.61 -18.83
N TYR A 178 -2.43 17.61 -19.69
CA TYR A 178 -3.37 17.34 -20.78
C TYR A 178 -3.20 15.87 -21.19
N PHE A 179 -4.09 15.39 -22.07
CA PHE A 179 -4.09 14.00 -22.51
C PHE A 179 -2.69 13.52 -22.92
N ASP A 180 -2.25 12.39 -22.35
CA ASP A 180 -0.96 11.73 -22.64
C ASP A 180 0.27 12.58 -22.22
N CYS A 181 0.08 13.50 -21.26
CA CYS A 181 1.14 14.30 -20.65
C CYS A 181 1.01 14.32 -19.13
N PRO A 182 1.47 13.24 -18.46
CA PRO A 182 1.31 13.11 -17.02
C PRO A 182 2.20 14.05 -16.23
N TYR A 183 1.78 14.28 -14.99
CA TYR A 183 2.65 14.81 -13.96
C TYR A 183 3.83 13.85 -13.75
N GLN A 184 5.02 14.38 -13.51
CA GLN A 184 6.22 13.56 -13.41
C GLN A 184 7.26 14.17 -12.50
N LEU A 185 7.94 13.31 -11.73
CA LEU A 185 9.18 13.70 -11.06
C LEU A 185 10.30 13.71 -12.09
N SER A 186 11.12 14.76 -12.09
CA SER A 186 12.16 14.96 -13.10
C SER A 186 13.50 15.29 -12.47
N SER A 187 14.57 14.96 -13.19
CA SER A 187 15.92 15.48 -12.96
C SER A 187 16.05 16.98 -13.27
N GLU A 188 15.14 17.52 -14.08
CA GLU A 188 15.09 18.94 -14.40
C GLU A 188 14.50 19.77 -13.24
N LYS A 189 14.93 21.02 -13.13
CA LYS A 189 14.42 21.96 -12.10
C LYS A 189 12.97 22.38 -12.33
N ILE A 190 12.49 22.24 -13.56
CA ILE A 190 11.13 22.58 -13.97
C ILE A 190 10.39 21.25 -14.06
N GLY A 191 9.43 21.03 -13.16
CA GLY A 191 8.69 19.77 -13.09
C GLY A 191 7.89 19.68 -11.80
N GLN A 192 7.16 18.57 -11.63
CA GLN A 192 6.48 18.28 -10.38
C GLN A 192 7.48 17.83 -9.32
N THR A 193 7.11 18.06 -8.08
CA THR A 193 7.82 17.60 -6.90
C THR A 193 6.88 16.73 -6.06
N TYR A 194 7.41 16.17 -4.98
CA TYR A 194 6.60 15.48 -3.97
C TYR A 194 5.42 16.32 -3.45
N GLN A 195 5.49 17.66 -3.51
CA GLN A 195 4.42 18.55 -3.05
C GLN A 195 3.19 18.50 -3.95
N ASP A 196 3.37 18.10 -5.21
CA ASP A 196 2.30 17.96 -6.20
C ASP A 196 1.66 16.56 -6.15
N ALA A 197 2.19 15.67 -5.32
CA ALA A 197 1.69 14.31 -5.18
C ALA A 197 0.27 14.29 -4.64
N MET A 198 -0.61 13.52 -5.27
CA MET A 198 -1.88 13.14 -4.66
C MET A 198 -1.59 12.16 -3.52
N VAL A 199 -1.95 12.54 -2.29
CA VAL A 199 -1.85 11.67 -1.11
C VAL A 199 -3.25 11.25 -0.67
N CYS A 200 -3.46 9.94 -0.50
CA CYS A 200 -4.73 9.40 -0.03
C CYS A 200 -4.53 8.21 0.91
N THR A 201 -5.57 7.90 1.68
CA THR A 201 -5.57 6.79 2.63
C THR A 201 -6.81 5.92 2.43
N VAL A 202 -6.64 4.60 2.53
CA VAL A 202 -7.71 3.63 2.35
C VAL A 202 -7.61 2.54 3.40
N GLU A 203 -8.73 2.23 4.06
CA GLU A 203 -8.79 1.17 5.07
C GLU A 203 -8.89 -0.21 4.40
N LEU A 204 -7.88 -1.05 4.62
CA LEU A 204 -7.88 -2.44 4.14
C LEU A 204 -8.61 -3.38 5.10
N MET A 205 -9.11 -4.45 4.54
CA MET A 205 -9.68 -5.60 5.24
C MET A 205 -8.94 -6.87 4.79
N GLU A 206 -8.92 -7.89 5.65
CA GLU A 206 -8.44 -9.21 5.27
C GLU A 206 -9.20 -9.72 4.03
N GLY A 207 -8.47 -10.26 3.06
CA GLY A 207 -9.02 -10.73 1.78
C GLY A 207 -9.17 -9.63 0.71
N ASP A 208 -8.85 -8.37 1.01
CA ASP A 208 -8.73 -7.34 -0.02
C ASP A 208 -7.56 -7.62 -0.97
N ILE A 209 -7.75 -7.26 -2.23
CA ILE A 209 -6.71 -7.37 -3.28
C ILE A 209 -6.35 -5.97 -3.73
N VAL A 210 -5.06 -5.64 -3.65
CA VAL A 210 -4.50 -4.40 -4.20
C VAL A 210 -3.85 -4.72 -5.53
N VAL A 211 -4.30 -4.05 -6.60
CA VAL A 211 -3.67 -4.09 -7.92
C VAL A 211 -3.06 -2.72 -8.17
N MET A 212 -1.76 -2.68 -8.47
CA MET A 212 -1.01 -1.44 -8.68
C MET A 212 -0.09 -1.62 -9.89
N GLY A 213 0.08 -0.57 -10.71
CA GLY A 213 0.85 -0.64 -11.95
C GLY A 213 1.01 0.70 -12.64
N SER A 214 1.70 0.71 -13.78
CA SER A 214 1.78 1.83 -14.72
C SER A 214 0.49 2.00 -15.54
N ASP A 215 0.43 3.09 -16.30
CA ASP A 215 -0.61 3.34 -17.30
C ASP A 215 -0.69 2.20 -18.35
N GLY A 216 0.43 1.54 -18.66
CA GLY A 216 0.50 0.39 -19.55
C GLY A 216 -0.44 -0.76 -19.16
N LEU A 217 -0.77 -0.91 -17.87
CA LEU A 217 -1.84 -1.81 -17.42
C LEU A 217 -3.23 -1.17 -17.57
N PHE A 218 -3.42 0.03 -17.02
CA PHE A 218 -4.74 0.63 -16.83
C PHE A 218 -5.36 1.19 -18.11
N ASP A 219 -4.55 1.47 -19.13
CA ASP A 219 -5.02 1.87 -20.46
C ASP A 219 -5.45 0.68 -21.32
N ASN A 220 -4.93 -0.52 -21.02
CA ASN A 220 -5.10 -1.71 -21.85
C ASN A 220 -6.04 -2.77 -21.25
N VAL A 221 -6.37 -2.67 -19.96
CA VAL A 221 -7.19 -3.69 -19.26
C VAL A 221 -8.29 -3.01 -18.45
N PHE A 222 -9.54 -3.35 -18.74
CA PHE A 222 -10.67 -2.80 -18.01
C PHE A 222 -10.80 -3.41 -16.61
N ASP A 223 -11.37 -2.65 -15.67
CA ASP A 223 -11.57 -3.09 -14.27
C ASP A 223 -12.25 -4.48 -14.15
N HIS A 224 -13.21 -4.80 -15.02
CA HIS A 224 -13.89 -6.10 -15.00
C HIS A 224 -12.98 -7.27 -15.42
N GLU A 225 -12.00 -7.04 -16.30
CA GLU A 225 -10.99 -8.02 -16.70
C GLU A 225 -9.95 -8.21 -15.61
N ILE A 226 -9.55 -7.12 -14.94
CA ILE A 226 -8.70 -7.18 -13.73
C ILE A 226 -9.38 -8.03 -12.66
N ILE A 227 -10.65 -7.73 -12.34
CA ILE A 227 -11.44 -8.49 -11.36
C ILE A 227 -11.50 -9.98 -11.76
N SER A 228 -11.79 -10.29 -13.02
CA SER A 228 -11.87 -11.67 -13.50
C SER A 228 -10.54 -12.41 -13.32
N SER A 229 -9.41 -11.73 -13.57
CA SER A 229 -8.07 -12.32 -13.48
C SER A 229 -7.68 -12.64 -12.03
N VAL A 230 -8.00 -11.73 -11.09
CA VAL A 230 -7.65 -11.94 -9.67
C VAL A 230 -8.64 -12.85 -8.93
N SER A 231 -9.88 -12.96 -9.41
CA SER A 231 -10.89 -13.86 -8.83
C SER A 231 -10.68 -15.33 -9.20
N GLY A 232 -9.88 -15.61 -10.24
CA GLY A 232 -9.64 -16.96 -10.76
C GLY A 232 -8.64 -17.81 -9.97
N SER A 233 -8.08 -17.29 -8.87
CA SER A 233 -7.20 -18.05 -7.98
C SER A 233 -8.04 -18.64 -6.84
N PRO A 234 -8.43 -19.93 -6.87
CA PRO A 234 -9.20 -20.51 -5.78
C PRO A 234 -8.37 -20.46 -4.48
N GLU A 235 -8.99 -19.97 -3.41
CA GLU A 235 -8.60 -20.32 -2.05
C GLU A 235 -8.33 -21.83 -2.00
N VAL A 236 -7.19 -22.22 -1.45
CA VAL A 236 -6.93 -23.62 -1.09
C VAL A 236 -7.93 -23.96 0.01
N ALA A 237 -9.10 -24.45 -0.40
CA ALA A 237 -10.14 -24.92 0.49
C ALA A 237 -9.53 -25.97 1.42
N GLU A 238 -9.69 -25.75 2.73
CA GLU A 238 -9.37 -26.75 3.75
C GLU A 238 -10.08 -28.05 3.40
N ALA A 239 -9.30 -29.08 3.04
CA ALA A 239 -9.81 -30.43 2.90
C ALA A 239 -10.17 -30.93 4.30
N ASP A 240 -11.44 -30.76 4.65
CA ASP A 240 -12.09 -31.38 5.80
C ASP A 240 -11.92 -32.91 5.71
N THR A 241 -10.90 -33.43 6.40
CA THR A 241 -10.66 -34.87 6.49
C THR A 241 -11.35 -35.38 7.75
N SER A 242 -12.68 -35.34 7.74
CA SER A 242 -13.49 -35.91 8.82
C SER A 242 -14.67 -36.74 8.29
N GLN A 243 -14.39 -37.66 7.36
CA GLN A 243 -15.35 -38.74 7.09
C GLN A 243 -14.70 -39.97 6.42
N PHE A 244 -14.00 -40.78 7.20
CA PHE A 244 -14.03 -42.24 7.03
C PHE A 244 -14.03 -42.88 8.41
N SER A 245 -15.24 -43.10 8.93
CA SER A 245 -15.54 -44.09 9.95
C SER A 245 -16.45 -45.12 9.30
N LYS A 246 -15.90 -46.29 9.00
CA LYS A 246 -16.52 -47.62 9.12
C LYS A 246 -15.52 -48.69 8.74
#